data_AF-A0AAV8GSW0-F1
#
_entry.id   AF-A0AAV8GSW0-F1
#
_cell.length_a   1.000
_cell.length_b   1.000
_cell.length_c   1.000
_cell.angle_alpha   90.00
_cell.angle_beta   90.00
_cell.angle_gamma   90.00
#
_symmetry.space_group_name_H-M   'P 1'
#
loop_
_entity.id
_entity.type
_entity.pdbx_description
1 polymer ?
#
loop_
_entity_poly.entity_id
_entity_poly.type
_entity_poly.pdbx_seq_one_letter_code
_entity_poly.pdbx_strand_id
1 'polypeptide(L)'
;MVTIETSGPNSQQTEAEHHVIESELRSTSGFGDTLLHLLITGRHNELALKVFAKDMSLLKAPNNKLETPLHNAAKVGNEEIIRNIIRLSPSVVKDALGETIENGDTALHVAAKHNNESVVSELLRLDPQAASKKNKQGFSPLYIAIVEDHTWSVKAMLQVDTTLACTQFLDATFPVHVAARRGNVKLVKHFLQEYPEYAKLLDSCGRNLFHMAAEQNHSKVFTELFALTKDDSSQINQMVQSMINARDYEGNTPLHLAAMKGHKSVMTAILYKLNYDRAALVPNRKGKTAFDLSYDQVWNISEIDRKQIEEHVEKTGWYFTREWFDDVMIPYENKLERTQVIGLGSVLITTVAFAAAFTVPGGVNADDGAPVLGKRFMFRAFILANTFAFIQAFMSLFAVIYSALTDPEDIELQYAYHKFLSASCCMVIAFGIGSYLMFVPVTLPIAIIVLVVSLLVGSPTVFPVLLMEQGLYKRIFAFTSGFIGLYVVTPIMLLIFIFCPAFL
;
A
#
# COMPACT_ATOMS: atom_id res chain seq x y z
N MET A 1 50.58 -12.68 37.61
CA MET A 1 51.21 -11.76 38.58
C MET A 1 52.44 -11.21 37.88
N VAL A 2 52.35 -10.04 37.24
CA VAL A 2 53.54 -9.35 36.76
C VAL A 2 53.94 -8.41 37.89
N THR A 3 54.96 -8.79 38.65
CA THR A 3 55.54 -7.97 39.71
C THR A 3 56.38 -6.87 39.07
N ILE A 4 55.86 -5.64 39.08
CA ILE A 4 56.62 -4.44 38.68
C ILE A 4 57.32 -3.93 39.93
N GLU A 5 58.52 -4.42 40.21
CA GLU A 5 59.39 -3.88 41.26
C GLU A 5 60.21 -2.70 40.73
N THR A 6 60.34 -1.67 41.57
CA THR A 6 61.13 -0.47 41.33
C THR A 6 62.49 -0.59 42.03
N SER A 7 63.62 -0.58 41.32
CA SER A 7 64.90 -0.19 41.96
C SER A 7 66.05 0.15 40.98
N GLY A 8 66.83 1.19 41.36
CA GLY A 8 68.32 1.24 41.33
C GLY A 8 69.07 1.43 40.00
N PRO A 9 70.04 2.36 39.88
CA PRO A 9 70.72 2.68 38.62
C PRO A 9 71.96 1.79 38.39
N ASN A 10 71.92 0.92 37.37
CA ASN A 10 73.12 0.26 36.84
C ASN A 10 72.97 0.06 35.32
N SER A 11 73.64 0.90 34.50
CA SER A 11 73.25 1.23 33.12
C SER A 11 73.19 0.06 32.13
N GLN A 12 74.04 -0.96 32.25
CA GLN A 12 74.02 -2.14 31.35
C GLN A 12 73.04 -3.24 31.81
N GLN A 13 72.77 -3.32 33.10
CA GLN A 13 71.83 -4.29 33.68
C GLN A 13 70.40 -3.80 33.47
N THR A 14 70.19 -2.47 33.55
CA THR A 14 68.93 -1.84 33.21
C THR A 14 68.54 -2.05 31.75
N GLU A 15 69.46 -2.05 30.77
CA GLU A 15 69.07 -2.26 29.36
C GLU A 15 68.58 -3.68 29.09
N ALA A 16 69.25 -4.70 29.60
CA ALA A 16 68.82 -6.10 29.47
C ALA A 16 67.51 -6.36 30.22
N GLU A 17 67.36 -5.82 31.43
CA GLU A 17 66.12 -5.92 32.22
C GLU A 17 64.97 -5.15 31.55
N HIS A 18 65.23 -3.97 30.97
CA HIS A 18 64.23 -3.22 30.20
C HIS A 18 63.77 -4.00 28.98
N HIS A 19 64.70 -4.65 28.28
CA HIS A 19 64.41 -5.45 27.10
C HIS A 19 63.62 -6.73 27.43
N VAL A 20 63.88 -7.35 28.59
CA VAL A 20 63.09 -8.49 29.11
C VAL A 20 61.69 -8.04 29.50
N ILE A 21 61.55 -6.94 30.24
CA ILE A 21 60.24 -6.38 30.62
C ILE A 21 59.43 -6.00 29.38
N GLU A 22 60.03 -5.37 28.37
CA GLU A 22 59.37 -5.07 27.09
C GLU A 22 58.92 -6.34 26.35
N SER A 23 59.76 -7.38 26.33
CA SER A 23 59.41 -8.66 25.70
C SER A 23 58.23 -9.36 26.38
N GLU A 24 58.13 -9.25 27.71
CA GLU A 24 57.08 -9.88 28.51
C GLU A 24 55.78 -9.07 28.47
N LEU A 25 55.85 -7.74 28.38
CA LEU A 25 54.71 -6.86 28.12
C LEU A 25 54.06 -7.12 26.74
N ARG A 26 54.87 -7.51 25.75
CA ARG A 26 54.41 -7.88 24.40
C ARG A 26 54.00 -9.34 24.27
N SER A 27 54.14 -10.14 25.32
CA SER A 27 53.65 -11.52 25.31
C SER A 27 52.12 -11.55 25.08
N THR A 28 51.68 -12.56 24.35
CA THR A 28 50.27 -12.68 23.95
C THR A 28 49.63 -13.93 24.54
N SER A 29 48.33 -13.84 24.86
CA SER A 29 47.52 -14.99 25.19
C SER A 29 47.39 -15.97 23.99
N GLY A 30 46.75 -17.13 24.19
CA GLY A 30 46.40 -18.03 23.09
C GLY A 30 45.49 -17.41 22.02
N PHE A 31 44.83 -16.29 22.32
CA PHE A 31 44.01 -15.51 21.38
C PHE A 31 44.76 -14.32 20.76
N GLY A 32 46.05 -14.18 21.03
CA GLY A 32 46.86 -13.05 20.55
C GLY A 32 46.68 -11.77 21.40
N ASP A 33 45.91 -11.80 22.47
CA ASP A 33 45.71 -10.63 23.31
C ASP A 33 46.98 -10.29 24.08
N THR A 34 47.52 -9.08 23.87
CA THR A 34 48.57 -8.53 24.75
C THR A 34 48.03 -8.27 26.16
N LEU A 35 48.92 -8.07 27.13
CA LEU A 35 48.51 -7.70 28.49
C LEU A 35 47.59 -6.47 28.51
N LEU A 36 47.83 -5.49 27.64
CA LEU A 36 47.00 -4.29 27.55
C LEU A 36 45.56 -4.61 27.11
N HIS A 37 45.35 -5.55 26.18
CA HIS A 37 44.00 -5.99 25.80
C HIS A 37 43.24 -6.56 27.01
N LEU A 38 43.88 -7.47 27.75
CA LEU A 38 43.26 -8.16 28.87
C LEU A 38 42.88 -7.19 30.00
N LEU A 39 43.78 -6.25 30.33
CA LEU A 39 43.54 -5.25 31.36
C LEU A 39 42.41 -4.29 30.98
N ILE A 40 42.34 -3.86 29.71
CA ILE A 40 41.27 -3.00 29.21
C ILE A 40 39.92 -3.71 29.24
N THR A 41 39.87 -4.96 28.75
CA THR A 41 38.65 -5.79 28.76
C THR A 41 38.19 -6.06 30.19
N GLY A 42 39.13 -6.32 31.11
CA GLY A 42 38.87 -6.51 32.54
C GLY A 42 38.62 -5.21 33.34
N ARG A 43 38.65 -4.04 32.68
CA ARG A 43 38.50 -2.71 33.31
C ARG A 43 39.51 -2.42 34.45
N HIS A 44 40.69 -3.00 34.37
CA HIS A 44 41.80 -2.74 35.31
C HIS A 44 42.56 -1.46 34.90
N ASN A 45 41.88 -0.32 34.97
CA ASN A 45 42.32 0.93 34.35
C ASN A 45 43.68 1.44 34.86
N GLU A 46 43.94 1.37 36.16
CA GLU A 46 45.23 1.78 36.73
C GLU A 46 46.40 0.95 36.19
N LEU A 47 46.25 -0.37 36.12
CA LEU A 47 47.28 -1.27 35.60
C LEU A 47 47.44 -1.10 34.09
N ALA A 48 46.33 -0.93 33.37
CA ALA A 48 46.34 -0.66 31.93
C ALA A 48 47.12 0.63 31.62
N LEU A 49 46.97 1.69 32.41
CA LEU A 49 47.72 2.94 32.25
C LEU A 49 49.20 2.77 32.54
N LYS A 50 49.57 1.99 33.57
CA LYS A 50 50.98 1.67 33.85
C LYS A 50 51.62 0.92 32.70
N VAL A 51 50.92 -0.09 32.15
CA VAL A 51 51.39 -0.86 30.98
C VAL A 51 51.51 0.05 29.74
N PHE A 52 50.49 0.86 29.48
CA PHE A 52 50.50 1.80 28.35
C PHE A 52 51.63 2.85 28.47
N ALA A 53 51.91 3.36 29.66
CA ALA A 53 52.98 4.33 29.89
C ALA A 53 54.38 3.72 29.70
N LYS A 54 54.52 2.40 29.86
CA LYS A 54 55.77 1.66 29.59
C LYS A 54 55.97 1.43 28.10
N ASP A 55 54.92 1.08 27.38
CA ASP A 55 54.97 0.88 25.93
C ASP A 55 53.68 1.34 25.25
N MET A 56 53.71 2.55 24.71
CA MET A 56 52.56 3.17 24.05
C MET A 56 52.19 2.47 22.73
N SER A 57 53.14 1.78 22.08
CA SER A 57 52.89 1.11 20.80
C SER A 57 51.95 -0.09 20.94
N LEU A 58 51.80 -0.63 22.16
CA LEU A 58 50.84 -1.69 22.47
C LEU A 58 49.40 -1.30 22.12
N LEU A 59 49.06 0.00 22.11
CA LEU A 59 47.73 0.47 21.72
C LEU A 59 47.38 0.13 20.26
N LYS A 60 48.38 -0.10 19.41
CA LYS A 60 48.22 -0.48 18.00
C LYS A 60 48.45 -1.97 17.74
N ALA A 61 48.88 -2.74 18.76
CA ALA A 61 49.16 -4.15 18.59
C ALA A 61 47.85 -4.93 18.36
N PRO A 62 47.69 -5.66 17.24
CA PRO A 62 46.51 -6.47 16.99
C PRO A 62 46.57 -7.81 17.71
N ASN A 63 45.43 -8.33 18.17
CA ASN A 63 45.28 -9.74 18.54
C ASN A 63 45.00 -10.63 17.30
N ASN A 64 44.71 -11.93 17.50
CA ASN A 64 44.47 -12.85 16.39
C ASN A 64 43.22 -12.51 15.55
N LYS A 65 42.32 -11.65 16.05
CA LYS A 65 41.14 -11.13 15.35
C LYS A 65 41.38 -9.73 14.75
N LEU A 66 42.62 -9.25 14.80
CA LEU A 66 43.01 -7.90 14.43
C LEU A 66 42.37 -6.80 15.29
N GLU A 67 41.79 -7.14 16.46
CA GLU A 67 41.32 -6.16 17.42
C GLU A 67 42.55 -5.55 18.12
N THR A 68 42.60 -4.23 18.20
CA THR A 68 43.59 -3.52 19.04
C THR A 68 43.02 -3.26 20.44
N PRO A 69 43.82 -2.87 21.45
CA PRO A 69 43.29 -2.56 22.77
C PRO A 69 42.27 -1.41 22.73
N LEU A 70 42.37 -0.49 21.76
CA LEU A 70 41.38 0.56 21.55
C LEU A 70 40.04 0.02 21.04
N HIS A 71 40.05 -1.01 20.18
CA HIS A 71 38.82 -1.72 19.79
C HIS A 71 38.18 -2.44 20.98
N ASN A 72 38.99 -3.08 21.84
CA ASN A 72 38.46 -3.70 23.06
C ASN A 72 37.86 -2.66 24.01
N ALA A 73 38.53 -1.51 24.22
CA ALA A 73 37.99 -0.41 25.02
C ALA A 73 36.65 0.10 24.46
N ALA A 74 36.56 0.24 23.13
CA ALA A 74 35.35 0.62 22.41
C ALA A 74 34.24 -0.42 22.49
N LYS A 75 34.58 -1.70 22.56
CA LYS A 75 33.64 -2.84 22.69
C LYS A 75 33.05 -2.94 24.09
N VAL A 76 33.90 -2.87 25.11
CA VAL A 76 33.47 -2.95 26.53
C VAL A 76 32.95 -1.64 27.11
N GLY A 77 33.04 -0.53 26.37
CA GLY A 77 32.59 0.78 26.83
C GLY A 77 33.43 1.35 27.96
N ASN A 78 34.74 1.08 27.94
CA ASN A 78 35.66 1.55 28.97
C ASN A 78 36.04 3.02 28.68
N GLU A 79 35.14 3.93 29.03
CA GLU A 79 35.33 5.37 28.84
C GLU A 79 36.51 5.93 29.66
N GLU A 80 36.65 5.46 30.90
CA GLU A 80 37.70 5.96 31.80
C GLU A 80 39.09 5.69 31.24
N ILE A 81 39.35 4.48 30.73
CA ILE A 81 40.65 4.18 30.13
C ILE A 81 40.89 5.02 28.88
N ILE A 82 39.86 5.22 28.04
CA ILE A 82 39.99 6.05 26.83
C ILE A 82 40.35 7.48 27.23
N ARG A 83 39.62 8.11 28.15
CA ARG A 83 39.95 9.47 28.62
C ARG A 83 41.36 9.56 29.19
N ASN A 84 41.77 8.58 29.98
CA ASN A 84 43.08 8.61 30.61
C ASN A 84 44.21 8.40 29.60
N ILE A 85 44.07 7.46 28.65
CA ILE A 85 45.04 7.27 27.55
C ILE A 85 45.10 8.54 26.69
N ILE A 86 43.96 9.18 26.39
CA ILE A 86 43.92 10.44 25.64
C ILE A 86 44.66 11.56 26.39
N ARG A 87 44.46 11.69 27.71
CA ARG A 87 45.17 12.69 28.54
C ARG A 87 46.67 12.46 28.57
N LEU A 88 47.12 11.20 28.56
CA LEU A 88 48.53 10.86 28.57
C LEU A 88 49.20 11.12 27.22
N SER A 89 48.57 10.72 26.11
CA SER A 89 49.15 10.87 24.78
C SER A 89 48.09 10.96 23.68
N PRO A 90 47.57 12.18 23.38
CA PRO A 90 46.55 12.37 22.35
C PRO A 90 47.00 11.94 20.95
N SER A 91 48.29 12.14 20.62
CA SER A 91 48.86 11.79 19.30
C SER A 91 48.82 10.29 19.05
N VAL A 92 49.25 9.49 20.03
CA VAL A 92 49.25 8.02 19.91
C VAL A 92 47.83 7.48 19.74
N VAL A 93 46.86 8.02 20.47
CA VAL A 93 45.46 7.62 20.27
C VAL A 93 44.99 7.99 18.88
N LYS A 94 45.26 9.22 18.42
CA LYS A 94 44.88 9.67 17.08
C LYS A 94 45.46 8.77 15.98
N ASP A 95 46.72 8.38 16.11
CA ASP A 95 47.38 7.46 15.19
C ASP A 95 46.80 6.04 15.24
N ALA A 96 46.19 5.64 16.35
CA ALA A 96 45.52 4.34 16.52
C ALA A 96 44.05 4.33 16.05
N LEU A 97 43.41 5.50 15.89
CA LEU A 97 41.99 5.59 15.44
C LEU A 97 41.77 5.06 14.02
N GLY A 98 42.82 5.06 13.19
CA GLY A 98 42.78 4.54 11.83
C GLY A 98 42.94 3.03 11.72
N GLU A 99 43.31 2.34 12.80
CA GLU A 99 43.43 0.89 12.81
C GLU A 99 42.06 0.24 12.62
N THR A 100 42.02 -0.89 11.92
CA THR A 100 40.79 -1.60 11.59
C THR A 100 40.90 -3.08 11.87
N ILE A 101 39.81 -3.70 12.30
CA ILE A 101 39.70 -5.16 12.46
C ILE A 101 39.44 -5.84 11.11
N GLU A 102 39.28 -7.17 11.10
CA GLU A 102 39.16 -7.98 9.87
C GLU A 102 38.13 -7.47 8.86
N ASN A 103 36.95 -7.01 9.30
CA ASN A 103 35.89 -6.48 8.43
C ASN A 103 36.10 -5.00 8.04
N GLY A 104 37.19 -4.37 8.48
CA GLY A 104 37.48 -2.95 8.25
C GLY A 104 36.84 -2.00 9.27
N ASP A 105 36.21 -2.51 10.33
CA ASP A 105 35.65 -1.65 11.38
C ASP A 105 36.77 -0.97 12.18
N THR A 106 36.66 0.35 12.36
CA THR A 106 37.48 1.12 13.29
C THR A 106 36.92 1.03 14.72
N ALA A 107 37.66 1.53 15.71
CA ALA A 107 37.17 1.64 17.09
C ALA A 107 35.82 2.39 17.19
N LEU A 108 35.57 3.40 16.33
CA LEU A 108 34.29 4.11 16.31
C LEU A 108 33.14 3.24 15.77
N HIS A 109 33.38 2.38 14.77
CA HIS A 109 32.39 1.40 14.32
C HIS A 109 32.01 0.45 15.45
N VAL A 110 33.01 -0.05 16.18
CA VAL A 110 32.81 -0.95 17.33
C VAL A 110 32.05 -0.26 18.46
N ALA A 111 32.40 0.98 18.82
CA ALA A 111 31.70 1.75 19.85
C ALA A 111 30.24 2.02 19.46
N ALA A 112 30.02 2.41 18.20
CA ALA A 112 28.69 2.64 17.63
C ALA A 112 27.84 1.37 17.64
N LYS A 113 28.44 0.21 17.31
CA LYS A 113 27.77 -1.10 17.33
C LYS A 113 27.34 -1.56 18.73
N HIS A 114 28.00 -1.12 19.80
CA HIS A 114 27.71 -1.54 21.17
C HIS A 114 27.00 -0.45 22.00
N ASN A 115 26.60 0.65 21.38
CA ASN A 115 26.04 1.85 22.03
C ASN A 115 26.89 2.37 23.20
N ASN A 116 28.21 2.35 23.06
CA ASN A 116 29.09 2.89 24.09
C ASN A 116 29.19 4.41 23.92
N GLU A 117 28.10 5.11 24.29
CA GLU A 117 27.85 6.54 24.09
C GLU A 117 29.05 7.42 24.47
N SER A 118 29.53 7.28 25.70
CA SER A 118 30.71 7.98 26.19
C SER A 118 31.96 7.77 25.33
N VAL A 119 32.18 6.54 24.87
CA VAL A 119 33.32 6.23 24.00
C VAL A 119 33.13 6.86 22.63
N VAL A 120 31.92 6.80 22.06
CA VAL A 120 31.58 7.49 20.79
C VAL A 120 31.93 8.98 20.90
N SER A 121 31.55 9.65 21.98
CA SER A 121 31.89 11.07 22.20
C SER A 121 33.40 11.33 22.23
N GLU A 122 34.17 10.55 22.99
CA GLU A 122 35.61 10.77 23.09
C GLU A 122 36.34 10.49 21.77
N LEU A 123 35.94 9.45 21.03
CA LEU A 123 36.52 9.13 19.73
C LEU A 123 36.20 10.21 18.69
N LEU A 124 34.96 10.70 18.67
CA LEU A 124 34.53 11.79 17.77
C LEU A 124 35.23 13.11 18.09
N ARG A 125 35.50 13.40 19.38
CA ARG A 125 36.25 14.60 19.79
C ARG A 125 37.68 14.61 19.25
N LEU A 126 38.28 13.42 19.06
CA LEU A 126 39.64 13.29 18.53
C LEU A 126 39.71 13.25 17.01
N ASP A 127 38.81 12.52 16.37
CA ASP A 127 38.71 12.42 14.91
C ASP A 127 37.25 12.53 14.46
N PRO A 128 36.74 13.78 14.28
CA PRO A 128 35.43 14.04 13.70
C PRO A 128 35.17 13.30 12.39
N GLN A 129 36.21 13.14 11.57
CA GLN A 129 36.12 12.53 10.24
C GLN A 129 35.95 11.00 10.32
N ALA A 130 36.16 10.39 11.49
CA ALA A 130 35.94 8.96 11.68
C ALA A 130 34.47 8.56 11.46
N ALA A 131 33.51 9.48 11.65
CA ALA A 131 32.08 9.24 11.46
C ALA A 131 31.67 8.91 10.01
N SER A 132 32.47 9.34 9.02
CA SER A 132 32.22 9.10 7.59
C SER A 132 33.03 7.93 7.02
N LYS A 133 34.04 7.42 7.75
CA LYS A 133 34.89 6.32 7.29
C LYS A 133 34.06 5.06 7.06
N LYS A 134 34.26 4.41 5.92
CA LYS A 134 33.56 3.18 5.55
C LYS A 134 34.43 1.96 5.82
N ASN A 135 33.86 0.91 6.40
CA ASN A 135 34.51 -0.39 6.53
C ASN A 135 34.60 -1.14 5.18
N LYS A 136 35.10 -2.38 5.16
CA LYS A 136 35.26 -3.16 3.91
C LYS A 136 33.93 -3.50 3.23
N GLN A 137 32.83 -3.48 3.98
CA GLN A 137 31.48 -3.68 3.46
C GLN A 137 30.86 -2.36 2.96
N GLY A 138 31.55 -1.24 3.12
CA GLY A 138 31.09 0.10 2.73
C GLY A 138 30.17 0.77 3.77
N PHE A 139 30.06 0.24 4.98
CA PHE A 139 29.25 0.80 6.07
C PHE A 139 30.04 1.80 6.89
N SER A 140 29.44 2.94 7.22
CA SER A 140 30.01 3.91 8.17
C SER A 140 29.58 3.62 9.62
N PRO A 141 30.24 4.19 10.64
CA PRO A 141 29.79 4.07 12.02
C PRO A 141 28.36 4.59 12.21
N LEU A 142 27.98 5.64 11.48
CA LEU A 142 26.61 6.17 11.48
C LEU A 142 25.62 5.14 10.96
N TYR A 143 25.93 4.45 9.84
CA TYR A 143 25.08 3.38 9.33
C TYR A 143 24.87 2.28 10.36
N ILE A 144 25.95 1.81 10.99
CA ILE A 144 25.89 0.77 12.03
C ILE A 144 25.02 1.24 13.20
N ALA A 145 25.24 2.46 13.71
CA ALA A 145 24.43 3.00 14.81
C ALA A 145 22.93 3.06 14.47
N ILE A 146 22.56 3.38 13.23
CA ILE A 146 21.15 3.42 12.80
C ILE A 146 20.56 2.00 12.72
N VAL A 147 21.30 1.04 12.15
CA VAL A 147 20.84 -0.35 12.03
C VAL A 147 20.65 -1.00 13.40
N GLU A 148 21.55 -0.71 14.34
CA GLU A 148 21.53 -1.22 15.72
C GLU A 148 20.58 -0.42 16.64
N ASP A 149 19.85 0.57 16.15
CA ASP A 149 18.88 1.38 16.92
C ASP A 149 19.50 2.32 17.99
N HIS A 150 20.78 2.64 17.83
CA HIS A 150 21.58 3.41 18.79
C HIS A 150 21.42 4.92 18.61
N THR A 151 20.23 5.41 18.94
CA THR A 151 19.79 6.80 18.71
C THR A 151 20.75 7.85 19.28
N TRP A 152 21.35 7.62 20.45
CA TRP A 152 22.31 8.56 21.03
C TRP A 152 23.58 8.66 20.19
N SER A 153 24.14 7.51 19.80
CA SER A 153 25.35 7.45 18.96
C SER A 153 25.12 8.13 17.60
N VAL A 154 23.92 7.96 17.03
CA VAL A 154 23.51 8.70 15.82
C VAL A 154 23.53 10.20 16.07
N LYS A 155 22.89 10.69 17.13
CA LYS A 155 22.86 12.12 17.47
C LYS A 155 24.25 12.70 17.67
N ALA A 156 25.13 12.00 18.39
CA ALA A 156 26.50 12.44 18.61
C ALA A 156 27.29 12.61 17.30
N MET A 157 27.12 11.69 16.35
CA MET A 157 27.77 11.80 15.03
C MET A 157 27.21 12.96 14.20
N LEU A 158 25.90 13.17 14.21
CA LEU A 158 25.25 14.26 13.47
C LEU A 158 25.56 15.65 14.05
N GLN A 159 25.83 15.75 15.35
CA GLN A 159 26.28 16.98 15.99
C GLN A 159 27.68 17.41 15.53
N VAL A 160 28.52 16.43 15.16
CA VAL A 160 29.88 16.68 14.69
C VAL A 160 29.89 17.08 13.22
N ASP A 161 29.06 16.42 12.41
CA ASP A 161 28.87 16.74 11.00
C ASP A 161 27.43 16.47 10.56
N THR A 162 26.68 17.55 10.35
CA THR A 162 25.27 17.48 9.94
C THR A 162 25.11 16.94 8.52
N THR A 163 26.14 17.04 7.66
CA THR A 163 26.10 16.57 6.27
C THR A 163 26.02 15.04 6.17
N LEU A 164 26.40 14.33 7.24
CA LEU A 164 26.29 12.87 7.33
C LEU A 164 24.86 12.38 7.20
N ALA A 165 23.87 13.19 7.60
CA ALA A 165 22.47 12.84 7.47
C ALA A 165 21.96 12.85 6.01
N CYS A 166 22.67 13.52 5.10
CA CYS A 166 22.44 13.53 3.65
C CYS A 166 23.37 12.57 2.88
N THR A 167 24.22 11.82 3.57
CA THR A 167 25.17 10.92 2.89
C THR A 167 24.46 9.64 2.47
N GLN A 168 24.58 9.30 1.18
CA GLN A 168 24.02 8.04 0.66
C GLN A 168 24.79 6.82 1.15
N PHE A 169 24.04 5.79 1.52
CA PHE A 169 24.53 4.43 1.76
C PHE A 169 24.55 3.60 0.46
N LEU A 170 25.00 2.34 0.55
CA LEU A 170 25.26 1.48 -0.63
C LEU A 170 24.04 1.24 -1.52
N ASP A 171 22.82 1.21 -0.97
CA ASP A 171 21.56 1.00 -1.70
C ASP A 171 20.89 2.33 -2.12
N ALA A 172 21.69 3.39 -2.25
CA ALA A 172 21.24 4.76 -2.50
C ALA A 172 20.21 5.27 -1.46
N THR A 173 20.11 4.62 -0.31
CA THR A 173 19.30 5.10 0.80
C THR A 173 20.04 6.14 1.61
N PHE A 174 19.28 6.82 2.47
CA PHE A 174 19.77 7.85 3.36
C PHE A 174 19.48 7.43 4.81
N PRO A 175 20.15 8.01 5.81
CA PRO A 175 19.91 7.77 7.23
C PRO A 175 18.43 7.69 7.64
N VAL A 176 17.59 8.62 7.15
CA VAL A 176 16.14 8.63 7.44
C VAL A 176 15.41 7.40 6.87
N HIS A 177 15.82 6.91 5.70
CA HIS A 177 15.24 5.72 5.08
C HIS A 177 15.57 4.46 5.88
N VAL A 178 16.82 4.31 6.33
CA VAL A 178 17.23 3.16 7.16
C VAL A 178 16.52 3.22 8.51
N ALA A 179 16.44 4.38 9.14
CA ALA A 179 15.71 4.56 10.40
C ALA A 179 14.22 4.17 10.26
N ALA A 180 13.57 4.57 9.16
CA ALA A 180 12.19 4.20 8.87
C ALA A 180 12.03 2.71 8.52
N ARG A 181 12.97 2.13 7.77
CA ARG A 181 13.04 0.68 7.46
C ARG A 181 13.23 -0.18 8.71
N ARG A 182 13.84 0.36 9.76
CA ARG A 182 14.02 -0.29 11.07
C ARG A 182 12.89 0.02 12.06
N GLY A 183 12.00 0.95 11.71
CA GLY A 183 10.90 1.37 12.56
C GLY A 183 11.32 2.21 13.78
N ASN A 184 12.53 2.80 13.75
CA ASN A 184 12.99 3.67 14.83
C ASN A 184 12.28 5.03 14.77
N VAL A 185 11.10 5.09 15.39
CA VAL A 185 10.27 6.30 15.45
C VAL A 185 10.99 7.48 16.07
N LYS A 186 11.77 7.26 17.15
CA LYS A 186 12.47 8.34 17.87
C LYS A 186 13.48 9.03 16.96
N LEU A 187 14.22 8.26 16.19
CA LEU A 187 15.21 8.77 15.26
C LEU A 187 14.57 9.38 14.01
N VAL A 188 13.51 8.78 13.46
CA VAL A 188 12.75 9.39 12.37
C VAL A 188 12.20 10.77 12.78
N LYS A 189 11.60 10.89 13.97
CA LYS A 189 11.15 12.18 14.52
C LYS A 189 12.29 13.18 14.63
N HIS A 190 13.43 12.75 15.18
CA HIS A 190 14.60 13.59 15.31
C HIS A 190 15.09 14.11 13.95
N PHE A 191 15.19 13.25 12.94
CA PHE A 191 15.57 13.67 11.58
C PHE A 191 14.59 14.72 11.02
N LEU A 192 13.29 14.50 11.14
CA LEU A 192 12.30 15.42 10.57
C LEU A 192 12.18 16.76 11.33
N GLN A 193 12.55 16.78 12.62
CA GLN A 193 12.52 18.00 13.44
C GLN A 193 13.77 18.87 13.26
N GLU A 194 14.95 18.25 13.31
CA GLU A 194 16.22 18.98 13.21
C GLU A 194 16.62 19.26 11.76
N TYR A 195 16.16 18.43 10.83
CA TYR A 195 16.57 18.49 9.43
C TYR A 195 15.39 18.23 8.45
N PRO A 196 14.40 19.15 8.39
CA PRO A 196 13.18 18.95 7.61
C PRO A 196 13.43 18.71 6.10
N GLU A 197 14.52 19.22 5.56
CA GLU A 197 14.93 19.02 4.17
C GLU A 197 15.15 17.55 3.82
N TYR A 198 15.45 16.69 4.81
CA TYR A 198 15.70 15.26 4.60
C TYR A 198 14.43 14.47 4.29
N ALA A 199 13.27 15.03 4.58
CA ALA A 199 11.99 14.44 4.25
C ALA A 199 11.78 14.33 2.72
N LYS A 200 12.51 15.14 1.93
CA LYS A 200 12.44 15.14 0.46
C LYS A 200 13.38 14.13 -0.20
N LEU A 201 14.25 13.47 0.55
CA LEU A 201 15.20 12.50 0.02
C LEU A 201 14.45 11.27 -0.49
N LEU A 202 14.90 10.75 -1.63
CA LEU A 202 14.34 9.56 -2.28
C LEU A 202 15.46 8.55 -2.54
N ASP A 203 15.17 7.27 -2.35
CA ASP A 203 16.11 6.19 -2.71
C ASP A 203 16.20 5.97 -4.24
N SER A 204 16.97 4.96 -4.67
CA SER A 204 17.12 4.59 -6.08
C SER A 204 15.82 4.16 -6.77
N CYS A 205 14.77 3.87 -6.03
CA CYS A 205 13.46 3.48 -6.54
C CYS A 205 12.45 4.65 -6.50
N GLY A 206 12.88 5.86 -6.12
CA GLY A 206 11.99 7.01 -5.93
C GLY A 206 11.16 6.92 -4.64
N ARG A 207 11.55 6.08 -3.68
CA ARG A 207 10.81 5.83 -2.44
C ARG A 207 11.30 6.77 -1.34
N ASN A 208 10.36 7.29 -0.56
CA ASN A 208 10.64 8.08 0.65
C ASN A 208 10.61 7.22 1.92
N LEU A 209 10.79 7.83 3.10
CA LEU A 209 10.78 7.14 4.40
C LEU A 209 9.48 6.36 4.67
N PHE A 210 8.31 6.85 4.22
CA PHE A 210 7.03 6.17 4.45
C PHE A 210 6.92 4.88 3.62
N HIS A 211 7.50 4.84 2.42
CA HIS A 211 7.59 3.61 1.64
C HIS A 211 8.42 2.55 2.38
N MET A 212 9.54 2.94 2.99
CA MET A 212 10.39 2.04 3.78
C MET A 212 9.64 1.49 5.00
N ALA A 213 8.97 2.37 5.75
CA ALA A 213 8.20 1.99 6.93
C ALA A 213 7.01 1.10 6.54
N ALA A 214 6.37 1.38 5.40
CA ALA A 214 5.28 0.57 4.89
C ALA A 214 5.73 -0.83 4.49
N GLU A 215 6.81 -0.95 3.73
CA GLU A 215 7.35 -2.24 3.26
C GLU A 215 7.73 -3.17 4.41
N GLN A 216 8.13 -2.62 5.57
CA GLN A 216 8.59 -3.37 6.76
C GLN A 216 7.56 -3.43 7.91
N ASN A 217 6.30 -3.07 7.66
CA ASN A 217 5.21 -3.11 8.65
C ASN A 217 5.42 -2.23 9.90
N HIS A 218 6.08 -1.08 9.78
CA HIS A 218 6.37 -0.18 10.90
C HIS A 218 5.27 0.88 11.10
N SER A 219 4.07 0.44 11.45
CA SER A 219 2.88 1.29 11.68
C SER A 219 3.09 2.42 12.69
N LYS A 220 3.95 2.20 13.71
CA LYS A 220 4.27 3.24 14.70
C LYS A 220 4.92 4.49 14.09
N VAL A 221 5.68 4.36 12.99
CA VAL A 221 6.25 5.52 12.29
C VAL A 221 5.13 6.44 11.80
N PHE A 222 4.07 5.86 11.23
CA PHE A 222 2.89 6.59 10.77
C PHE A 222 2.14 7.22 11.95
N THR A 223 1.71 6.40 12.92
CA THR A 223 0.81 6.87 14.00
C THR A 223 1.41 7.96 14.87
N GLU A 224 2.73 7.94 15.03
CA GLU A 224 3.50 8.88 15.85
C GLU A 224 3.89 10.14 15.08
N LEU A 225 4.16 10.06 13.79
CA LEU A 225 4.36 11.25 12.96
C LEU A 225 3.04 12.00 12.78
N PHE A 226 1.91 11.31 12.56
CA PHE A 226 0.59 11.95 12.51
C PHE A 226 0.17 12.55 13.86
N ALA A 227 0.67 12.02 14.98
CA ALA A 227 0.41 12.64 16.28
C ALA A 227 1.12 14.00 16.42
N LEU A 228 2.20 14.24 15.68
CA LEU A 228 2.91 15.53 15.66
C LEU A 228 2.23 16.57 14.75
N THR A 229 1.29 16.16 13.89
CA THR A 229 0.65 17.04 12.90
C THR A 229 -0.71 17.58 13.35
N LYS A 230 -0.98 17.60 14.66
CA LYS A 230 -2.27 18.08 15.21
C LYS A 230 -2.55 19.57 14.97
N ASP A 231 -1.51 20.37 14.75
CA ASP A 231 -1.66 21.75 14.29
C ASP A 231 -1.57 21.79 12.76
N ASP A 232 -2.70 22.10 12.13
CA ASP A 232 -2.84 22.13 10.66
C ASP A 232 -1.91 23.13 9.96
N SER A 233 -1.47 24.15 10.69
CA SER A 233 -0.57 25.21 10.20
C SER A 233 0.92 24.86 10.31
N SER A 234 1.28 23.71 10.89
CA SER A 234 2.69 23.33 11.05
C SER A 234 3.33 22.92 9.72
N GLN A 235 4.54 23.41 9.47
CA GLN A 235 5.36 23.01 8.31
C GLN A 235 5.55 21.48 8.25
N ILE A 236 5.61 20.83 9.41
CA ILE A 236 5.72 19.37 9.55
C ILE A 236 4.46 18.67 9.03
N ASN A 237 3.26 19.20 9.27
CA ASN A 237 2.03 18.63 8.71
C ASN A 237 2.08 18.65 7.18
N GLN A 238 2.27 19.82 6.55
CA GLN A 238 2.34 19.93 5.09
C GLN A 238 3.39 18.99 4.48
N MET A 239 4.55 18.88 5.12
CA MET A 239 5.62 17.97 4.72
C MET A 239 5.18 16.50 4.78
N VAL A 240 4.67 16.04 5.93
CA VAL A 240 4.18 14.67 6.11
C VAL A 240 3.09 14.33 5.09
N GLN A 241 2.18 15.27 4.83
CA GLN A 241 1.08 15.08 3.88
C GLN A 241 1.55 15.01 2.42
N SER A 242 2.58 15.77 2.06
CA SER A 242 3.18 15.67 0.73
C SER A 242 3.86 14.31 0.49
N MET A 243 4.35 13.67 1.55
CA MET A 243 5.14 12.45 1.45
C MET A 243 4.30 11.17 1.53
N ILE A 244 3.25 11.16 2.34
CA ILE A 244 2.46 9.95 2.59
C ILE A 244 1.76 9.41 1.34
N ASN A 245 1.55 10.28 0.36
CA ASN A 245 0.92 9.98 -0.93
C ASN A 245 1.88 10.07 -2.12
N ALA A 246 3.16 10.30 -1.84
CA ALA A 246 4.18 10.34 -2.88
C ALA A 246 4.25 8.99 -3.59
N ARG A 247 4.58 9.03 -4.87
CA ARG A 247 4.65 7.85 -5.73
C ARG A 247 6.10 7.53 -6.03
N ASP A 248 6.45 6.26 -5.86
CA ASP A 248 7.74 5.74 -6.31
C ASP A 248 7.82 5.64 -7.85
N TYR A 249 8.94 5.15 -8.38
CA TYR A 249 9.13 5.01 -9.83
C TYR A 249 8.18 4.00 -10.47
N GLU A 250 7.56 3.08 -9.72
CA GLU A 250 6.51 2.17 -10.21
C GLU A 250 5.10 2.78 -10.04
N GLY A 251 5.03 4.01 -9.55
CA GLY A 251 3.80 4.71 -9.27
C GLY A 251 3.08 4.24 -8.01
N ASN A 252 3.71 3.40 -7.18
CA ASN A 252 3.17 2.92 -5.91
C ASN A 252 3.29 4.00 -4.84
N THR A 253 2.26 4.11 -3.99
CA THR A 253 2.33 4.87 -2.74
C THR A 253 2.78 3.95 -1.59
N PRO A 254 3.15 4.48 -0.41
CA PRO A 254 3.38 3.66 0.78
C PRO A 254 2.25 2.67 1.07
N LEU A 255 0.99 3.07 0.84
CA LEU A 255 -0.16 2.19 1.03
C LEU A 255 -0.18 1.01 0.05
N HIS A 256 0.28 1.19 -1.21
CA HIS A 256 0.41 0.08 -2.15
C HIS A 256 1.42 -0.96 -1.66
N LEU A 257 2.57 -0.51 -1.14
CA LEU A 257 3.58 -1.42 -0.60
C LEU A 257 3.07 -2.17 0.63
N ALA A 258 2.34 -1.47 1.52
CA ALA A 258 1.70 -2.11 2.66
C ALA A 258 0.68 -3.17 2.23
N ALA A 259 -0.15 -2.87 1.23
CA ALA A 259 -1.14 -3.80 0.70
C ALA A 259 -0.51 -5.00 -0.01
N MET A 260 0.47 -4.78 -0.89
CA MET A 260 1.21 -5.85 -1.58
C MET A 260 1.87 -6.85 -0.63
N LYS A 261 2.24 -6.40 0.57
CA LYS A 261 2.89 -7.23 1.59
C LYS A 261 1.93 -7.74 2.67
N GLY A 262 0.65 -7.35 2.64
CA GLY A 262 -0.35 -7.73 3.64
C GLY A 262 -0.13 -7.08 5.02
N HIS A 263 0.52 -5.92 5.07
CA HIS A 263 0.89 -5.22 6.31
C HIS A 263 -0.28 -4.44 6.91
N LYS A 264 -1.23 -5.18 7.48
CA LYS A 264 -2.48 -4.64 8.05
C LYS A 264 -2.26 -3.47 9.00
N SER A 265 -1.28 -3.58 9.90
CA SER A 265 -1.05 -2.54 10.92
C SER A 265 -0.69 -1.19 10.30
N VAL A 266 0.05 -1.20 9.19
CA VAL A 266 0.37 0.01 8.43
C VAL A 266 -0.85 0.48 7.65
N MET A 267 -1.56 -0.42 6.97
CA MET A 267 -2.78 -0.07 6.24
C MET A 267 -3.79 0.62 7.18
N THR A 268 -4.07 0.04 8.34
CA THR A 268 -4.91 0.64 9.37
C THR A 268 -4.32 1.95 9.89
N ALA A 269 -3.01 2.06 10.13
CA ALA A 269 -2.42 3.31 10.60
C ALA A 269 -2.54 4.46 9.58
N ILE A 270 -2.41 4.15 8.29
CA ILE A 270 -2.59 5.11 7.20
C ILE A 270 -4.10 5.44 7.09
N LEU A 271 -4.97 4.45 6.96
CA LEU A 271 -6.41 4.65 6.73
C LEU A 271 -7.14 5.25 7.95
N TYR A 272 -6.84 4.80 9.17
CA TYR A 272 -7.57 5.18 10.40
C TYR A 272 -7.23 6.58 10.92
N LYS A 273 -5.99 7.04 10.70
CA LYS A 273 -5.52 8.33 11.24
C LYS A 273 -5.45 9.43 10.19
N LEU A 274 -5.45 9.10 8.91
CA LEU A 274 -5.45 10.08 7.84
C LEU A 274 -6.84 10.21 7.29
N ASN A 275 -7.49 11.31 7.61
CA ASN A 275 -8.70 11.79 6.95
C ASN A 275 -8.38 12.29 5.50
N TYR A 276 -7.57 11.56 4.72
CA TYR A 276 -6.95 12.08 3.49
C TYR A 276 -7.55 11.54 2.21
N ASP A 277 -8.65 12.16 1.79
CA ASP A 277 -9.67 11.79 0.78
C ASP A 277 -9.29 11.29 -0.63
N ARG A 278 -8.02 11.04 -1.01
CA ARG A 278 -7.71 10.75 -2.44
C ARG A 278 -6.59 9.77 -2.77
N ALA A 279 -5.78 9.33 -1.81
CA ALA A 279 -4.51 8.66 -2.12
C ALA A 279 -4.55 7.12 -2.20
N ALA A 280 -5.45 6.48 -1.46
CA ALA A 280 -5.72 5.04 -1.58
C ALA A 280 -6.38 4.64 -2.91
N LEU A 281 -6.88 5.62 -3.67
CA LEU A 281 -7.51 5.45 -4.98
C LEU A 281 -6.56 5.72 -6.15
N VAL A 282 -5.32 6.12 -5.87
CA VAL A 282 -4.36 6.40 -6.94
C VAL A 282 -3.89 5.07 -7.53
N PRO A 283 -4.14 4.77 -8.80
CA PRO A 283 -3.62 3.55 -9.40
C PRO A 283 -2.11 3.69 -9.60
N ASN A 284 -1.35 2.62 -9.33
CA ASN A 284 0.05 2.53 -9.73
C ASN A 284 0.21 2.48 -11.26
N ARG A 285 1.45 2.35 -11.79
CA ARG A 285 1.67 2.27 -13.24
C ARG A 285 0.99 1.08 -13.92
N LYS A 286 0.59 0.06 -13.16
CA LYS A 286 -0.15 -1.11 -13.64
C LYS A 286 -1.68 -0.93 -13.57
N GLY A 287 -2.16 0.26 -13.23
CA GLY A 287 -3.59 0.55 -13.09
C GLY A 287 -4.21 0.02 -11.79
N LYS A 288 -3.41 -0.55 -10.87
CA LYS A 288 -3.90 -1.16 -9.63
C LYS A 288 -3.80 -0.18 -8.47
N THR A 289 -4.88 -0.01 -7.73
CA THR A 289 -4.91 0.67 -6.44
C THR A 289 -4.25 -0.19 -5.36
N ALA A 290 -4.00 0.39 -4.18
CA ALA A 290 -3.54 -0.38 -3.04
C ALA A 290 -4.56 -1.47 -2.65
N PHE A 291 -5.86 -1.20 -2.79
CA PHE A 291 -6.89 -2.20 -2.50
C PHE A 291 -6.87 -3.36 -3.48
N ASP A 292 -6.70 -3.12 -4.79
CA ASP A 292 -6.57 -4.19 -5.79
C ASP A 292 -5.38 -5.12 -5.48
N LEU A 293 -4.27 -4.54 -5.01
CA LEU A 293 -3.08 -5.30 -4.60
C LEU A 293 -3.28 -6.05 -3.28
N SER A 294 -4.18 -5.57 -2.41
CA SER A 294 -4.57 -6.31 -1.19
C SER A 294 -5.39 -7.54 -1.56
N TYR A 295 -6.33 -7.44 -2.53
CA TYR A 295 -7.15 -8.58 -2.98
C TYR A 295 -6.33 -9.73 -3.56
N ASP A 296 -5.24 -9.41 -4.28
CA ASP A 296 -4.28 -10.43 -4.78
C ASP A 296 -3.56 -11.20 -3.65
N GLN A 297 -3.62 -10.72 -2.39
CA GLN A 297 -3.03 -11.34 -1.19
C GLN A 297 -4.08 -11.79 -0.15
N VAL A 298 -5.39 -11.55 -0.37
CA VAL A 298 -6.50 -11.58 0.63
C VAL A 298 -6.98 -12.97 1.09
N TRP A 299 -6.19 -14.03 0.91
CA TRP A 299 -6.45 -15.29 1.65
C TRP A 299 -5.96 -15.27 3.11
N ASN A 300 -5.62 -14.09 3.69
CA ASN A 300 -5.03 -14.00 5.04
C ASN A 300 -5.43 -12.78 5.90
N ILE A 301 -6.53 -12.08 5.60
CA ILE A 301 -7.08 -11.01 6.46
C ILE A 301 -8.24 -11.56 7.30
N SER A 302 -8.29 -11.23 8.60
CA SER A 302 -9.40 -11.68 9.44
C SER A 302 -10.64 -10.84 9.12
N GLU A 303 -11.81 -11.45 9.15
CA GLU A 303 -13.09 -10.82 8.81
C GLU A 303 -13.40 -9.57 9.66
N ILE A 304 -12.84 -9.52 10.88
CA ILE A 304 -12.96 -8.42 11.83
C ILE A 304 -12.14 -7.19 11.38
N ASP A 305 -10.92 -7.40 10.89
CA ASP A 305 -10.06 -6.32 10.40
C ASP A 305 -10.63 -5.68 9.12
N ARG A 306 -11.26 -6.51 8.28
CA ARG A 306 -11.96 -6.07 7.07
C ARG A 306 -13.11 -5.12 7.40
N LYS A 307 -13.98 -5.51 8.34
CA LYS A 307 -15.10 -4.68 8.80
C LYS A 307 -14.65 -3.36 9.42
N GLN A 308 -13.57 -3.36 10.20
CA GLN A 308 -13.05 -2.12 10.81
C GLN A 308 -12.48 -1.14 9.78
N ILE A 309 -11.87 -1.66 8.71
CA ILE A 309 -11.37 -0.84 7.60
C ILE A 309 -12.55 -0.28 6.80
N GLU A 310 -13.55 -1.12 6.47
CA GLU A 310 -14.79 -0.71 5.79
C GLU A 310 -15.55 0.37 6.59
N GLU A 311 -15.72 0.18 7.90
CA GLU A 311 -16.42 1.11 8.80
C GLU A 311 -15.68 2.45 8.96
N HIS A 312 -14.34 2.45 8.88
CA HIS A 312 -13.56 3.69 8.95
C HIS A 312 -13.61 4.49 7.63
N VAL A 313 -13.66 3.79 6.48
CA VAL A 313 -13.89 4.38 5.16
C VAL A 313 -15.26 5.06 5.12
N GLU A 314 -16.29 4.45 5.72
CA GLU A 314 -17.63 5.04 5.86
C GLU A 314 -17.66 6.31 6.74
N LYS A 315 -16.91 6.32 7.85
CA LYS A 315 -16.91 7.43 8.84
C LYS A 315 -16.16 8.68 8.39
N THR A 316 -15.16 8.55 7.53
CA THR A 316 -14.27 9.66 7.12
C THR A 316 -14.81 10.48 5.94
N GLY A 317 -16.00 10.15 5.42
CA GLY A 317 -16.53 10.79 4.20
C GLY A 317 -15.78 10.39 2.93
N TRP A 318 -14.86 9.44 3.08
CA TRP A 318 -14.10 8.73 2.06
C TRP A 318 -15.01 7.80 1.29
N TYR A 319 -15.96 8.41 0.60
CA TYR A 319 -16.45 7.82 -0.61
C TYR A 319 -15.24 7.71 -1.54
N PHE A 320 -14.80 6.48 -1.83
CA PHE A 320 -14.77 6.08 -3.24
C PHE A 320 -15.89 6.87 -3.87
N THR A 321 -15.60 7.86 -4.71
CA THR A 321 -16.64 8.64 -5.38
C THR A 321 -17.65 7.59 -5.79
N ARG A 322 -18.82 7.63 -5.16
CA ARG A 322 -19.91 6.79 -5.58
C ARG A 322 -20.15 7.10 -7.05
N GLU A 323 -19.65 8.19 -7.63
CA GLU A 323 -19.59 8.48 -9.07
C GLU A 323 -18.40 7.87 -9.87
N TRP A 324 -17.29 7.42 -9.26
CA TRP A 324 -16.20 6.69 -9.94
C TRP A 324 -16.30 5.17 -9.71
N PHE A 325 -16.95 4.79 -8.62
CA PHE A 325 -17.50 3.45 -8.40
C PHE A 325 -18.94 3.33 -8.94
N ASP A 326 -19.79 4.34 -9.13
CA ASP A 326 -21.01 4.17 -9.98
C ASP A 326 -20.64 4.12 -11.46
N ASP A 327 -19.37 4.39 -11.78
CA ASP A 327 -18.70 3.99 -13.03
C ASP A 327 -18.07 2.58 -12.97
N VAL A 328 -17.92 1.94 -11.79
CA VAL A 328 -17.30 0.60 -11.59
C VAL A 328 -17.96 -0.37 -10.56
N MET A 329 -18.37 -0.01 -9.33
CA MET A 329 -19.36 -0.72 -8.48
C MET A 329 -20.43 0.18 -7.78
N ILE A 330 -21.71 -0.14 -7.98
CA ILE A 330 -22.89 0.50 -7.37
C ILE A 330 -23.12 -0.01 -5.92
N PRO A 331 -23.69 0.78 -4.99
CA PRO A 331 -23.59 0.61 -3.54
C PRO A 331 -24.87 0.03 -2.93
N TYR A 332 -24.74 -0.69 -1.79
CA TYR A 332 -25.74 -1.64 -1.28
C TYR A 332 -27.11 -1.04 -0.85
N GLU A 333 -27.17 0.18 -0.30
CA GLU A 333 -28.47 0.85 -0.03
C GLU A 333 -29.25 1.16 -1.32
N ASN A 334 -28.55 1.47 -2.42
CA ASN A 334 -29.19 1.58 -3.73
C ASN A 334 -29.51 0.20 -4.32
N LYS A 335 -28.85 -0.89 -3.88
CA LYS A 335 -29.15 -2.23 -4.37
C LYS A 335 -30.51 -2.70 -3.88
N LEU A 336 -30.88 -2.49 -2.60
CA LEU A 336 -32.22 -2.85 -2.13
C LEU A 336 -33.31 -2.05 -2.85
N GLU A 337 -33.15 -0.73 -2.97
CA GLU A 337 -34.10 0.11 -3.72
C GLU A 337 -34.17 -0.30 -5.20
N ARG A 338 -33.03 -0.59 -5.86
CA ARG A 338 -33.01 -1.07 -7.26
C ARG A 338 -33.63 -2.45 -7.41
N THR A 339 -33.34 -3.39 -6.51
CA THR A 339 -33.93 -4.73 -6.47
C THR A 339 -35.44 -4.64 -6.23
N GLN A 340 -35.90 -3.71 -5.38
CA GLN A 340 -37.33 -3.42 -5.18
C GLN A 340 -37.97 -2.79 -6.42
N VAL A 341 -37.35 -1.77 -7.04
CA VAL A 341 -37.87 -1.11 -8.24
C VAL A 341 -37.92 -2.08 -9.44
N ILE A 342 -36.84 -2.84 -9.67
CA ILE A 342 -36.77 -3.86 -10.73
C ILE A 342 -37.75 -4.99 -10.42
N GLY A 343 -37.85 -5.43 -9.16
CA GLY A 343 -38.80 -6.44 -8.72
C GLY A 343 -40.25 -6.01 -8.93
N LEU A 344 -40.64 -4.84 -8.42
CA LEU A 344 -41.97 -4.25 -8.58
C LEU A 344 -42.31 -4.04 -10.07
N GLY A 345 -41.39 -3.47 -10.84
CA GLY A 345 -41.54 -3.28 -12.28
C GLY A 345 -41.71 -4.61 -13.03
N SER A 346 -40.90 -5.61 -12.70
CA SER A 346 -40.98 -6.95 -13.31
C SER A 346 -42.32 -7.63 -12.96
N VAL A 347 -42.79 -7.50 -11.72
CA VAL A 347 -44.12 -8.01 -11.31
C VAL A 347 -45.23 -7.30 -12.09
N LEU A 348 -45.19 -5.96 -12.21
CA LEU A 348 -46.18 -5.19 -12.97
C LEU A 348 -46.21 -5.59 -14.46
N ILE A 349 -45.05 -5.74 -15.09
CA ILE A 349 -44.97 -6.19 -16.49
C ILE A 349 -45.52 -7.61 -16.61
N THR A 350 -45.18 -8.50 -15.68
CA THR A 350 -45.65 -9.89 -15.66
C THR A 350 -47.18 -9.94 -15.53
N THR A 351 -47.78 -9.16 -14.62
CA THR A 351 -49.24 -9.15 -14.43
C THR A 351 -49.98 -8.57 -15.62
N VAL A 352 -49.48 -7.48 -16.21
CA VAL A 352 -50.06 -6.88 -17.42
C VAL A 352 -49.95 -7.84 -18.61
N ALA A 353 -48.79 -8.48 -18.81
CA ALA A 353 -48.59 -9.42 -19.91
C ALA A 353 -49.46 -10.67 -19.76
N PHE A 354 -49.62 -11.15 -18.53
CA PHE A 354 -50.53 -12.26 -18.20
C PHE A 354 -51.99 -11.89 -18.48
N ALA A 355 -52.44 -10.71 -18.02
CA ALA A 355 -53.80 -10.25 -18.27
C ALA A 355 -54.07 -10.10 -19.78
N ALA A 356 -53.11 -9.55 -20.54
CA ALA A 356 -53.21 -9.37 -21.98
C ALA A 356 -53.39 -10.69 -22.76
N ALA A 357 -52.98 -11.83 -22.20
CA ALA A 357 -53.22 -13.14 -22.80
C ALA A 357 -54.71 -13.54 -22.79
N PHE A 358 -55.51 -13.01 -21.86
CA PHE A 358 -56.94 -13.34 -21.72
C PHE A 358 -57.87 -12.19 -22.13
N THR A 359 -57.39 -10.95 -22.05
CA THR A 359 -58.10 -9.74 -22.52
C THR A 359 -57.56 -9.30 -23.88
N VAL A 360 -57.72 -10.17 -24.88
CA VAL A 360 -57.11 -9.97 -26.19
C VAL A 360 -57.82 -8.88 -27.02
N PRO A 361 -57.10 -8.10 -27.85
CA PRO A 361 -57.69 -7.14 -28.76
C PRO A 361 -58.74 -7.79 -29.68
N GLY A 362 -59.91 -7.17 -29.79
CA GLY A 362 -61.04 -7.72 -30.55
C GLY A 362 -61.88 -8.77 -29.83
N GLY A 363 -61.52 -9.16 -28.61
CA GLY A 363 -62.28 -10.08 -27.78
C GLY A 363 -62.18 -11.55 -28.19
N VAL A 364 -62.95 -12.38 -27.49
CA VAL A 364 -63.09 -13.82 -27.74
C VAL A 364 -64.50 -14.13 -28.24
N ASN A 365 -64.61 -15.15 -29.08
CA ASN A 365 -65.91 -15.68 -29.49
C ASN A 365 -66.64 -16.28 -28.27
N ALA A 366 -67.95 -16.06 -28.20
CA ALA A 366 -68.77 -16.57 -27.10
C ALA A 366 -68.91 -18.10 -27.10
N ASP A 367 -68.83 -18.72 -28.27
CA ASP A 367 -69.16 -20.15 -28.44
C ASP A 367 -68.00 -21.09 -28.06
N ASP A 368 -66.76 -20.73 -28.41
CA ASP A 368 -65.56 -21.57 -28.23
C ASP A 368 -64.45 -20.89 -27.42
N GLY A 369 -64.62 -19.62 -27.04
CA GLY A 369 -63.61 -18.83 -26.34
C GLY A 369 -62.38 -18.50 -27.18
N ALA A 370 -62.38 -18.79 -28.49
CA ALA A 370 -61.25 -18.52 -29.36
C ALA A 370 -61.13 -17.01 -29.65
N PRO A 371 -59.90 -16.47 -29.80
CA PRO A 371 -59.73 -15.07 -30.13
C PRO A 371 -60.26 -14.74 -31.52
N VAL A 372 -61.11 -13.70 -31.62
CA VAL A 372 -61.76 -13.26 -32.88
C VAL A 372 -60.71 -12.94 -33.95
N LEU A 373 -59.60 -12.34 -33.55
CA LEU A 373 -58.51 -11.94 -34.43
C LEU A 373 -57.40 -13.00 -34.58
N GLY A 374 -57.60 -14.23 -34.08
CA GLY A 374 -56.58 -15.29 -34.00
C GLY A 374 -55.88 -15.66 -35.32
N LYS A 375 -56.53 -15.45 -36.46
CA LYS A 375 -55.98 -15.71 -37.80
C LYS A 375 -55.15 -14.55 -38.35
N ARG A 376 -55.21 -13.36 -37.75
CA ARG A 376 -54.44 -12.21 -38.22
C ARG A 376 -52.99 -12.32 -37.80
N PHE A 377 -52.08 -12.04 -38.72
CA PHE A 377 -50.65 -12.03 -38.45
C PHE A 377 -50.28 -11.12 -37.27
N MET A 378 -50.78 -9.89 -37.27
CA MET A 378 -50.52 -8.92 -36.21
C MET A 378 -51.05 -9.38 -34.84
N PHE A 379 -52.11 -10.19 -34.80
CA PHE A 379 -52.59 -10.79 -33.56
C PHE A 379 -51.60 -11.83 -33.02
N ARG A 380 -51.04 -12.69 -33.89
CA ARG A 380 -49.99 -13.63 -33.48
C ARG A 380 -48.73 -12.91 -32.99
N ALA A 381 -48.33 -11.83 -33.68
CA ALA A 381 -47.21 -11.00 -33.25
C ALA A 381 -47.47 -10.33 -31.89
N PHE A 382 -48.70 -9.88 -31.63
CA PHE A 382 -49.12 -9.36 -30.32
C PHE A 382 -49.00 -10.42 -29.21
N ILE A 383 -49.50 -11.64 -29.44
CA ILE A 383 -49.40 -12.73 -28.46
C ILE A 383 -47.94 -13.11 -28.21
N LEU A 384 -47.11 -13.19 -29.25
CA LEU A 384 -45.68 -13.49 -29.11
C LEU A 384 -44.94 -12.39 -28.34
N ALA A 385 -45.18 -11.12 -28.65
CA ALA A 385 -44.56 -10.00 -27.96
C ALA A 385 -44.91 -9.97 -26.46
N ASN A 386 -46.18 -10.20 -26.11
CA ASN A 386 -46.61 -10.35 -24.71
C ASN A 386 -45.99 -11.57 -24.03
N THR A 387 -45.92 -12.71 -24.73
CA THR A 387 -45.30 -13.93 -24.19
C THR A 387 -43.81 -13.69 -23.90
N PHE A 388 -43.09 -13.02 -24.79
CA PHE A 388 -41.70 -12.65 -24.55
C PHE A 388 -41.57 -11.64 -23.39
N ALA A 389 -42.42 -10.62 -23.33
CA ALA A 389 -42.42 -9.68 -22.20
C ALA A 389 -42.64 -10.42 -20.87
N PHE A 390 -43.58 -11.36 -20.82
CA PHE A 390 -43.85 -12.19 -19.65
C PHE A 390 -42.64 -13.03 -19.23
N ILE A 391 -42.06 -13.81 -20.16
CA ILE A 391 -40.93 -14.70 -19.86
C ILE A 391 -39.70 -13.90 -19.38
N GLN A 392 -39.37 -12.78 -20.04
CA GLN A 392 -38.22 -11.96 -19.66
C GLN A 392 -38.44 -11.27 -18.30
N ALA A 393 -39.65 -10.75 -18.04
CA ALA A 393 -39.99 -10.16 -16.75
C ALA A 393 -39.97 -11.21 -15.62
N PHE A 394 -40.42 -12.43 -15.90
CA PHE A 394 -40.38 -13.53 -14.94
C PHE A 394 -38.93 -13.97 -14.63
N MET A 395 -38.06 -14.09 -15.65
CA MET A 395 -36.63 -14.36 -15.42
C MET A 395 -35.93 -13.25 -14.64
N SER A 396 -36.28 -11.99 -14.91
CA SER A 396 -35.83 -10.85 -14.12
C SER A 396 -36.25 -10.99 -12.66
N LEU A 397 -37.53 -11.29 -12.41
CA LEU A 397 -38.07 -11.48 -11.06
C LEU A 397 -37.38 -12.63 -10.32
N PHE A 398 -37.15 -13.76 -10.99
CA PHE A 398 -36.42 -14.89 -10.41
C PHE A 398 -34.97 -14.54 -10.07
N ALA A 399 -34.28 -13.82 -10.95
CA ALA A 399 -32.92 -13.37 -10.68
C ALA A 399 -32.86 -12.38 -9.50
N VAL A 400 -33.82 -11.46 -9.40
CA VAL A 400 -33.99 -10.56 -8.24
C VAL A 400 -34.22 -11.37 -6.96
N ILE A 401 -35.15 -12.33 -6.96
CA ILE A 401 -35.45 -13.17 -5.79
C ILE A 401 -34.26 -14.02 -5.39
N TYR A 402 -33.59 -14.64 -6.37
CA TYR A 402 -32.41 -15.46 -6.12
C TYR A 402 -31.28 -14.62 -5.52
N SER A 403 -30.99 -13.46 -6.12
CA SER A 403 -29.99 -12.52 -5.58
C SER A 403 -30.33 -12.01 -4.17
N ALA A 404 -31.63 -11.96 -3.82
CA ALA A 404 -32.06 -11.59 -2.47
C ALA A 404 -31.91 -12.75 -1.45
N LEU A 405 -31.82 -14.00 -1.91
CA LEU A 405 -31.70 -15.19 -1.05
C LEU A 405 -30.24 -15.59 -0.79
N THR A 406 -29.32 -15.29 -1.71
CA THR A 406 -27.91 -15.77 -1.68
C THR A 406 -26.88 -14.68 -1.38
N ASP A 407 -27.31 -13.52 -0.89
CA ASP A 407 -26.59 -12.24 -0.91
C ASP A 407 -26.32 -11.74 -2.36
N PRO A 408 -26.63 -10.47 -2.69
CA PRO A 408 -26.68 -10.03 -4.08
C PRO A 408 -25.28 -9.84 -4.67
N GLU A 409 -24.83 -10.82 -5.45
CA GLU A 409 -23.71 -10.64 -6.37
C GLU A 409 -24.09 -9.66 -7.50
N ASP A 410 -23.16 -8.77 -7.87
CA ASP A 410 -23.40 -7.74 -8.90
C ASP A 410 -23.76 -8.32 -10.28
N ILE A 411 -23.31 -9.55 -10.57
CA ILE A 411 -23.58 -10.25 -11.83
C ILE A 411 -25.06 -10.60 -11.97
N GLU A 412 -25.71 -11.04 -10.90
CA GLU A 412 -27.11 -11.50 -10.92
C GLU A 412 -28.07 -10.32 -11.01
N LEU A 413 -27.77 -9.23 -10.31
CA LEU A 413 -28.56 -7.99 -10.40
C LEU A 413 -28.42 -7.33 -11.78
N GLN A 414 -27.23 -7.36 -12.39
CA GLN A 414 -27.01 -6.89 -13.75
C GLN A 414 -27.77 -7.75 -14.77
N TYR A 415 -27.80 -9.08 -14.57
CA TYR A 415 -28.62 -9.99 -15.36
C TYR A 415 -30.11 -9.66 -15.22
N ALA A 416 -30.61 -9.50 -14.00
CA ALA A 416 -32.00 -9.12 -13.72
C ALA A 416 -32.39 -7.81 -14.41
N TYR A 417 -31.57 -6.76 -14.24
CA TYR A 417 -31.78 -5.46 -14.88
C TYR A 417 -31.88 -5.56 -16.39
N HIS A 418 -30.98 -6.33 -17.02
CA HIS A 418 -31.00 -6.50 -18.46
C HIS A 418 -32.28 -7.19 -18.96
N LYS A 419 -32.76 -8.20 -18.22
CA LYS A 419 -34.01 -8.90 -18.52
C LYS A 419 -35.23 -8.01 -18.32
N PHE A 420 -35.24 -7.19 -17.27
CA PHE A 420 -36.28 -6.18 -17.04
C PHE A 420 -36.37 -5.15 -18.18
N LEU A 421 -35.23 -4.65 -18.66
CA LEU A 421 -35.21 -3.70 -19.77
C LEU A 421 -35.73 -4.32 -21.08
N SER A 422 -35.32 -5.56 -21.37
CA SER A 422 -35.83 -6.32 -22.51
C SER A 422 -37.34 -6.55 -22.41
N ALA A 423 -37.85 -6.88 -21.22
CA ALA A 423 -39.28 -7.08 -21.00
C ALA A 423 -40.08 -5.79 -21.21
N SER A 424 -39.54 -4.65 -20.75
CA SER A 424 -40.13 -3.33 -20.93
C SER A 424 -40.24 -2.94 -22.41
N CYS A 425 -39.19 -3.21 -23.21
CA CYS A 425 -39.20 -2.99 -24.66
C CYS A 425 -40.28 -3.84 -25.35
N CYS A 426 -40.33 -5.14 -25.05
CA CYS A 426 -41.34 -6.05 -25.60
C CYS A 426 -42.76 -5.62 -25.23
N MET A 427 -42.98 -5.11 -24.00
CA MET A 427 -44.28 -4.62 -23.55
C MET A 427 -44.73 -3.38 -24.32
N VAL A 428 -43.84 -2.41 -24.58
CA VAL A 428 -44.17 -1.22 -25.38
C VAL A 428 -44.52 -1.60 -26.82
N ILE A 429 -43.81 -2.57 -27.40
CA ILE A 429 -44.11 -3.10 -28.74
C ILE A 429 -45.47 -3.82 -28.73
N ALA A 430 -45.72 -4.67 -27.74
CA ALA A 430 -46.99 -5.37 -27.59
C ALA A 430 -48.17 -4.39 -27.46
N PHE A 431 -48.01 -3.32 -26.69
CA PHE A 431 -49.00 -2.25 -26.59
C PHE A 431 -49.27 -1.58 -27.94
N GLY A 432 -48.21 -1.28 -28.70
CA GLY A 432 -48.32 -0.69 -30.05
C GLY A 432 -49.07 -1.58 -31.03
N ILE A 433 -48.74 -2.88 -31.08
CA ILE A 433 -49.42 -3.86 -31.93
C ILE A 433 -50.88 -4.06 -31.49
N GLY A 434 -51.13 -4.14 -30.18
CA GLY A 434 -52.48 -4.28 -29.63
C GLY A 434 -53.37 -3.08 -29.97
N SER A 435 -52.85 -1.87 -29.82
CA SER A 435 -53.53 -0.63 -30.17
C SER A 435 -53.76 -0.52 -31.67
N TYR A 436 -52.79 -0.93 -32.50
CA TYR A 436 -52.97 -1.02 -33.94
C TYR A 436 -54.15 -1.95 -34.30
N LEU A 437 -54.22 -3.15 -33.72
CA LEU A 437 -55.32 -4.09 -33.96
C LEU A 437 -56.70 -3.51 -33.61
N MET A 438 -56.78 -2.68 -32.57
CA MET A 438 -58.01 -2.02 -32.14
C MET A 438 -58.39 -0.81 -33.01
N PHE A 439 -57.41 0.01 -33.42
CA PHE A 439 -57.69 1.27 -34.13
C PHE A 439 -57.72 1.14 -35.65
N VAL A 440 -57.10 0.14 -36.25
CA VAL A 440 -57.13 -0.07 -37.72
C VAL A 440 -58.56 -0.06 -38.31
N PRO A 441 -59.56 -0.70 -37.69
CA PRO A 441 -60.94 -0.66 -38.20
C PRO A 441 -61.60 0.72 -38.10
N VAL A 442 -61.09 1.62 -37.26
CA VAL A 442 -61.72 2.91 -36.91
C VAL A 442 -60.98 4.08 -37.56
N THR A 443 -59.66 4.19 -37.37
CA THR A 443 -58.80 5.27 -37.87
C THR A 443 -57.40 4.77 -38.20
N LEU A 444 -57.16 4.50 -39.48
CA LEU A 444 -55.85 4.01 -39.96
C LEU A 444 -54.66 4.94 -39.65
N PRO A 445 -54.76 6.29 -39.79
CA PRO A 445 -53.61 7.17 -39.53
C PRO A 445 -53.14 7.11 -38.07
N ILE A 446 -54.08 7.10 -37.12
CA ILE A 446 -53.77 7.02 -35.68
C ILE A 446 -53.16 5.66 -35.35
N ALA A 447 -53.72 4.58 -35.90
CA ALA A 447 -53.18 3.23 -35.71
C ALA A 447 -51.73 3.11 -36.18
N ILE A 448 -51.39 3.67 -37.35
CA ILE A 448 -50.03 3.66 -37.89
C ILE A 448 -49.08 4.50 -37.03
N ILE A 449 -49.49 5.71 -36.62
CA ILE A 449 -48.67 6.59 -35.78
C ILE A 449 -48.33 5.91 -34.45
N VAL A 450 -49.34 5.35 -33.77
CA VAL A 450 -49.16 4.65 -32.49
C VAL A 450 -48.20 3.46 -32.67
N LEU A 451 -48.38 2.66 -33.71
CA LEU A 451 -47.50 1.52 -33.98
C LEU A 451 -46.05 1.96 -34.23
N VAL A 452 -45.83 2.97 -35.09
CA VAL A 452 -44.48 3.46 -35.43
C VAL A 452 -43.80 4.06 -34.20
N VAL A 453 -44.51 4.88 -33.42
CA VAL A 453 -43.96 5.47 -32.19
C VAL A 453 -43.63 4.38 -31.18
N SER A 454 -44.51 3.40 -30.96
CA SER A 454 -44.24 2.28 -30.05
C SER A 454 -43.08 1.41 -30.51
N LEU A 455 -42.91 1.16 -31.81
CA LEU A 455 -41.76 0.42 -32.35
C LEU A 455 -40.46 1.20 -32.23
N LEU A 456 -40.49 2.51 -32.44
CA LEU A 456 -39.34 3.39 -32.28
C LEU A 456 -38.93 3.48 -30.81
N VAL A 457 -39.87 3.77 -29.91
CA VAL A 457 -39.61 3.87 -28.47
C VAL A 457 -39.17 2.52 -27.93
N GLY A 458 -39.88 1.44 -28.24
CA GLY A 458 -39.53 0.08 -27.81
C GLY A 458 -38.29 -0.52 -28.47
N SER A 459 -37.63 0.20 -29.38
CA SER A 459 -36.38 -0.25 -29.99
C SER A 459 -35.27 -0.31 -28.92
N PRO A 460 -34.50 -1.40 -28.82
CA PRO A 460 -33.37 -1.50 -27.89
C PRO A 460 -32.30 -0.41 -28.08
N THR A 461 -32.26 0.24 -29.24
CA THR A 461 -31.32 1.33 -29.54
C THR A 461 -31.81 2.70 -29.11
N VAL A 462 -33.13 2.91 -29.01
CA VAL A 462 -33.76 4.22 -28.77
C VAL A 462 -34.37 4.29 -27.37
N PHE A 463 -34.92 3.18 -26.87
CA PHE A 463 -35.49 3.07 -25.52
C PHE A 463 -34.49 3.53 -24.44
N PRO A 464 -33.21 3.13 -24.46
CA PRO A 464 -32.25 3.59 -23.47
C PRO A 464 -31.85 5.06 -23.68
N VAL A 465 -31.80 5.56 -24.92
CA VAL A 465 -31.44 6.95 -25.24
C VAL A 465 -32.46 7.94 -24.70
N LEU A 466 -33.75 7.59 -24.76
CA LEU A 466 -34.84 8.46 -24.32
C LEU A 466 -34.97 8.54 -22.80
N LEU A 467 -34.51 7.52 -22.08
CA LEU A 467 -34.63 7.40 -20.63
C LEU A 467 -33.31 7.66 -19.88
N MET A 468 -32.17 7.80 -20.58
CA MET A 468 -30.85 7.97 -19.96
C MET A 468 -30.19 9.29 -20.39
N GLU A 469 -29.42 9.90 -19.47
CA GLU A 469 -28.50 10.99 -19.83
C GLU A 469 -27.48 10.52 -20.89
N GLN A 470 -27.14 11.42 -21.83
CA GLN A 470 -26.36 11.11 -23.04
C GLN A 470 -25.00 10.44 -22.79
N GLY A 471 -24.44 10.55 -21.58
CA GLY A 471 -23.21 9.89 -21.17
C GLY A 471 -23.35 8.37 -20.98
N LEU A 472 -24.50 7.89 -20.52
CA LEU A 472 -24.74 6.47 -20.21
C LEU A 472 -25.00 5.63 -21.49
N TYR A 473 -25.63 6.24 -22.50
CA TYR A 473 -25.89 5.60 -23.80
C TYR A 473 -24.61 5.20 -24.55
N LYS A 474 -23.60 6.08 -24.56
CA LYS A 474 -22.30 5.80 -25.21
C LYS A 474 -21.56 4.63 -24.55
N ARG A 475 -21.78 4.40 -23.25
CA ARG A 475 -21.15 3.31 -22.48
C ARG A 475 -21.80 1.95 -22.77
N ILE A 476 -23.13 1.90 -22.90
CA ILE A 476 -23.87 0.65 -23.21
C ILE A 476 -23.59 0.18 -24.65
N PHE A 477 -23.50 1.12 -25.60
CA PHE A 477 -23.21 0.78 -27.01
C PHE A 477 -21.81 0.19 -27.20
N ALA A 478 -20.82 0.65 -26.43
CA ALA A 478 -19.46 0.13 -26.49
C ALA A 478 -19.35 -1.30 -25.90
N PHE A 479 -20.04 -1.61 -24.81
CA PHE A 479 -20.01 -2.93 -24.17
C PHE A 479 -20.83 -3.99 -24.96
N THR A 480 -21.94 -3.60 -25.58
CA THR A 480 -22.79 -4.51 -26.38
C THR A 480 -22.22 -4.83 -27.77
N SER A 481 -21.18 -4.13 -28.21
CA SER A 481 -20.44 -4.47 -29.44
C SER A 481 -19.73 -5.84 -29.38
N GLY A 482 -19.53 -6.41 -28.19
CA GLY A 482 -19.09 -7.80 -27.99
C GLY A 482 -20.20 -8.86 -27.99
N PHE A 483 -21.47 -8.46 -27.86
CA PHE A 483 -22.66 -9.33 -27.84
C PHE A 483 -23.67 -8.97 -28.95
N ILE A 484 -23.17 -8.48 -30.08
CA ILE A 484 -23.96 -8.16 -31.29
C ILE A 484 -24.84 -9.36 -31.72
N GLY A 485 -24.41 -10.59 -31.41
CA GLY A 485 -25.11 -11.82 -31.76
C GLY A 485 -26.41 -12.12 -31.02
N LEU A 486 -26.74 -11.47 -29.89
CA LEU A 486 -28.02 -11.72 -29.18
C LEU A 486 -28.98 -10.53 -29.18
N TYR A 487 -28.47 -9.30 -29.23
CA TYR A 487 -29.30 -8.08 -29.19
C TYR A 487 -29.93 -7.72 -30.53
N VAL A 488 -29.23 -8.03 -31.62
CA VAL A 488 -29.72 -7.78 -32.96
C VAL A 488 -30.66 -8.90 -33.41
N VAL A 489 -30.48 -10.12 -32.87
CA VAL A 489 -31.24 -11.29 -33.30
C VAL A 489 -32.70 -11.20 -32.88
N THR A 490 -33.08 -10.65 -31.72
CA THR A 490 -34.51 -10.62 -31.33
C THR A 490 -35.37 -9.62 -32.12
N PRO A 491 -34.96 -8.34 -32.35
CA PRO A 491 -35.72 -7.42 -33.19
C PRO A 491 -35.58 -7.70 -34.68
N ILE A 492 -34.42 -8.17 -35.15
CA ILE A 492 -34.26 -8.59 -36.55
C ILE A 492 -34.99 -9.90 -36.82
N MET A 493 -35.05 -10.86 -35.88
CA MET A 493 -35.95 -12.01 -36.03
C MET A 493 -37.41 -11.58 -36.00
N LEU A 494 -37.81 -10.63 -35.13
CA LEU A 494 -39.17 -10.07 -35.18
C LEU A 494 -39.44 -9.37 -36.51
N LEU A 495 -38.51 -8.59 -37.07
CA LEU A 495 -38.67 -7.95 -38.39
C LEU A 495 -38.65 -8.97 -39.54
N ILE A 496 -37.82 -10.00 -39.48
CA ILE A 496 -37.79 -11.12 -40.45
C ILE A 496 -39.09 -11.93 -40.36
N PHE A 497 -39.63 -12.16 -39.16
CA PHE A 497 -40.95 -12.78 -38.97
C PHE A 497 -42.11 -11.85 -39.37
N ILE A 498 -41.97 -10.53 -39.22
CA ILE A 498 -42.97 -9.52 -39.62
C ILE A 498 -43.01 -9.29 -41.14
N PHE A 499 -41.88 -9.42 -41.84
CA PHE A 499 -41.75 -9.09 -43.26
C PHE A 499 -41.47 -10.26 -44.21
N CYS A 500 -41.28 -11.50 -43.73
CA CYS A 500 -41.12 -12.67 -44.58
C CYS A 500 -42.43 -13.47 -44.66
N PRO A 501 -43.16 -13.49 -45.79
CA PRO A 501 -44.37 -14.30 -45.96
C PRO A 501 -44.09 -15.81 -46.06
N ALA A 502 -42.81 -16.21 -46.13
CA ALA A 502 -42.39 -17.56 -46.52
C ALA A 502 -42.05 -18.50 -45.35
N PHE A 503 -42.09 -18.01 -44.10
CA PHE A 503 -42.01 -18.87 -42.92
C PHE A 503 -43.40 -18.99 -42.26
N LEU A 504 -44.33 -19.58 -43.03
CA LEU A 504 -45.56 -20.31 -42.67
C LEU A 504 -46.60 -19.66 -41.74
#